data_AF-A0A7Y3C9A4-F1
#
_entry.id   AF-A0A7Y3C9A4-F1
#
_cell.length_a   1.000
_cell.length_b   1.000
_cell.length_c   1.000
_cell.angle_alpha   90.00
_cell.angle_beta   90.00
_cell.angle_gamma   90.00
#
_symmetry.space_group_name_H-M   'P 1'
#
loop_
_entity.id
_entity.type
_entity.pdbx_description
1 polymer ?
#
loop_
_entity_poly.entity_id
_entity_poly.type
_entity_poly.pdbx_seq_one_letter_code
_entity_poly.pdbx_strand_id
1 'polypeptide(L)' 'IAGVLCLIGFVQIIYSEEFFLAQIGAIIAGLSLLMLLLGQRIAKDYEGAKTIVIYFTPVIILLVLLQMN' A
#
# COMPACT_ATOMS: atom_id res chain seq x y z
N ILE A 1 -10.03 -6.43 -2.45
CA ILE A 1 -10.23 -6.01 -1.04
C ILE A 1 -9.38 -4.79 -0.71
N ALA A 2 -8.04 -4.88 -0.77
CA ALA A 2 -7.13 -3.75 -0.51
C ALA A 2 -7.47 -2.46 -1.30
N GLY A 3 -7.65 -2.59 -2.63
CA GLY A 3 -7.99 -1.42 -3.47
C GLY A 3 -9.35 -0.77 -3.14
N VAL A 4 -10.32 -1.55 -2.65
CA VAL A 4 -11.63 -1.02 -2.23
C VAL A 4 -11.49 -0.23 -0.92
N LEU A 5 -10.69 -0.73 0.03
CA LEU A 5 -10.39 0.00 1.27
C LEU A 5 -9.62 1.30 1.00
N CYS A 6 -8.66 1.31 0.07
CA CYS A 6 -7.96 2.55 -0.31
C CYS A 6 -8.91 3.58 -0.93
N LEU A 7 -9.85 3.17 -1.77
CA LEU A 7 -10.86 4.05 -2.35
C LEU A 7 -11.79 4.65 -1.28
N ILE A 8 -12.26 3.82 -0.35
CA ILE A 8 -13.10 4.26 0.77
C ILE A 8 -12.31 5.21 1.68
N GLY A 9 -11.05 4.91 1.99
CA GLY A 9 -10.18 5.77 2.78
C GLY A 9 -9.90 7.12 2.11
N PHE A 10 -9.73 7.16 0.78
CA PHE A 10 -9.57 8.40 0.03
C PHE A 10 -10.83 9.29 0.12
N VAL A 11 -12.01 8.71 -0.03
CA VAL A 11 -13.28 9.43 0.13
C VAL A 11 -13.42 9.94 1.57
N GLN A 12 -13.06 9.13 2.57
CA GLN A 12 -13.17 9.52 3.98
C GLN A 12 -12.23 10.65 4.37
N ILE A 13 -11.01 10.69 3.83
CA ILE A 13 -10.09 11.83 4.03
C ILE A 13 -10.73 13.14 3.56
N ILE A 14 -11.46 13.12 2.44
CA ILE A 14 -12.09 14.32 1.86
C ILE A 14 -13.29 14.80 2.69
N TYR A 15 -14.08 13.88 3.25
CA TYR A 15 -15.35 14.22 3.91
C TYR A 15 -15.28 14.31 5.43
N SER A 16 -14.37 13.57 6.07
CA SER A 16 -14.35 13.40 7.53
C SER A 16 -13.01 13.74 8.16
N GLU A 17 -11.99 14.07 7.36
CA GLU A 17 -10.59 14.31 7.81
C GLU A 17 -10.01 13.18 8.67
N GLU A 18 -10.65 12.00 8.64
CA GLU A 18 -10.25 10.84 9.42
C GLU A 18 -9.35 9.92 8.60
N PHE A 19 -8.15 9.69 9.12
CA PHE A 19 -7.12 8.94 8.42
C PHE A 19 -7.10 7.43 8.75
N PHE A 20 -7.92 6.98 9.71
CA PHE A 20 -7.88 5.61 10.23
C PHE A 20 -8.13 4.54 9.15
N LEU A 21 -9.17 4.71 8.33
CA LEU A 21 -9.50 3.76 7.26
C LEU A 21 -8.50 3.82 6.10
N ALA A 22 -7.95 5.00 5.81
CA ALA A 22 -6.87 5.16 4.83
C ALA A 22 -5.56 4.49 5.29
N GLN A 23 -5.21 4.59 6.57
CA GLN A 23 -4.07 3.88 7.17
C GLN A 23 -4.23 2.36 7.06
N ILE A 24 -5.39 1.81 7.42
CA ILE A 24 -5.66 0.37 7.29
C ILE A 24 -5.58 -0.08 5.83
N GLY A 25 -6.15 0.69 4.90
CA GLY A 25 -6.05 0.41 3.47
C GLY A 25 -4.60 0.38 2.97
N ALA A 26 -3.79 1.37 3.36
CA ALA A 26 -2.37 1.46 3.00
C ALA A 26 -1.53 0.32 3.60
N ILE A 27 -1.79 -0.08 4.86
CA ILE A 27 -1.12 -1.23 5.50
C ILE A 27 -1.42 -2.52 4.75
N ILE A 28 -2.68 -2.77 4.42
CA ILE A 28 -3.08 -4.00 3.71
C ILE A 28 -2.50 -4.02 2.28
N ALA A 29 -2.49 -2.87 1.59
CA ALA A 29 -1.86 -2.76 0.28
C ALA A 29 -0.34 -3.01 0.35
N GLY A 30 0.34 -2.42 1.34
CA GLY A 30 1.76 -2.64 1.58
C GLY A 30 2.09 -4.10 1.90
N LEU A 31 1.28 -4.76 2.74
CA LEU A 31 1.43 -6.16 3.07
C LEU A 31 1.25 -7.07 1.84
N SER A 32 0.29 -6.77 0.97
CA SER A 32 0.08 -7.50 -0.27
C SER A 32 1.28 -7.39 -1.22
N LEU A 33 1.85 -6.19 -1.38
CA LEU A 33 3.05 -5.99 -2.21
C LEU A 33 4.28 -6.67 -1.61
N LEU A 34 4.40 -6.67 -0.28
CA LEU A 34 5.47 -7.37 0.44
C LEU A 34 5.38 -8.89 0.23
N MET A 35 4.18 -9.47 0.35
CA MET A 35 3.96 -10.88 0.03
C MET A 35 4.31 -11.20 -1.43
N LEU A 36 3.95 -10.34 -2.39
CA LEU A 36 4.31 -10.51 -3.79
C LEU A 36 5.83 -10.45 -4.00
N LEU A 37 6.53 -9.52 -3.35
CA LEU A 37 7.99 -9.40 -3.39
C LEU A 37 8.69 -10.66 -2.89
N LEU A 38 8.21 -11.23 -1.78
CA LEU A 38 8.72 -12.51 -1.27
C LEU A 38 8.48 -13.65 -2.27
N GLY A 39 7.31 -13.65 -2.93
CA GLY A 39 6.99 -14.59 -4.00
C GLY A 39 7.95 -14.50 -5.19
N GLN A 40 8.34 -13.28 -5.60
CA GLN A 40 9.29 -13.10 -6.71
C GLN A 40 10.67 -13.69 -6.43
N ARG A 41 11.13 -13.65 -5.18
CA ARG A 41 12.40 -14.28 -4.77
C ARG A 41 12.36 -15.80 -4.94
N ILE A 42 11.23 -16.43 -4.67
CA ILE A 42 11.03 -17.87 -4.86
C ILE A 42 10.95 -18.21 -6.35
N ALA A 43 10.29 -17.36 -7.13
CA ALA A 43 10.18 -17.50 -8.58
C ALA A 43 11.49 -17.18 -9.35
N LYS A 44 12.51 -16.61 -8.67
CA LYS A 44 13.75 -16.09 -9.27
C LYS A 44 13.52 -15.03 -10.35
N ASP A 45 12.40 -14.32 -10.28
CA ASP A 45 12.03 -13.28 -11.24
C ASP A 45 12.46 -11.89 -10.72
N TYR A 46 13.65 -11.47 -11.15
CA TYR A 46 14.24 -10.19 -10.76
C TYR A 46 13.56 -8.99 -11.46
N GLU A 47 13.00 -9.18 -12.65
CA GLU A 47 12.28 -8.12 -13.38
C GLU A 47 10.92 -7.86 -12.74
N GLY A 48 10.20 -8.93 -12.37
CA GLY A 48 8.97 -8.85 -11.59
C GLY A 48 9.18 -8.17 -10.24
N ALA A 49 10.27 -8.51 -9.53
CA ALA A 49 10.61 -7.89 -8.25
C ALA A 49 10.83 -6.37 -8.38
N LYS A 50 11.57 -5.92 -9.41
CA LYS A 50 11.79 -4.49 -9.66
C LYS A 50 10.48 -3.72 -9.81
N THR A 51 9.54 -4.27 -10.57
CA THR A 51 8.23 -3.64 -10.80
C THR A 51 7.45 -3.48 -9.49
N ILE A 52 7.45 -4.51 -8.63
CA ILE A 52 6.75 -4.45 -7.35
C ILE A 52 7.39 -3.43 -6.40
N VAL A 53 8.73 -3.34 -6.37
CA VAL A 53 9.41 -2.32 -5.55
C VAL A 53 8.97 -0.91 -5.95
N ILE A 54 8.86 -0.62 -7.26
CA ILE A 54 8.41 0.69 -7.77
C ILE A 54 7.01 1.02 -7.24
N TYR A 55 6.10 0.04 -7.19
CA TYR A 55 4.76 0.24 -6.61
C TYR A 55 4.74 0.27 -5.07
N PHE A 56 5.71 -0.38 -4.43
CA PHE A 56 5.84 -0.40 -2.97
C PHE A 56 6.36 0.92 -2.40
N THR A 57 7.25 1.61 -3.12
CA THR A 57 7.79 2.93 -2.73
C THR A 57 6.70 3.97 -2.42
N PRO A 58 5.73 4.28 -3.30
CA PRO A 58 4.69 5.26 -3.00
C PRO A 58 3.76 4.81 -1.87
N VAL A 59 3.55 3.50 -1.68
CA VAL A 59 2.75 2.98 -0.56
C VAL A 59 3.43 3.26 0.78
N ILE A 60 4.76 3.09 0.86
CA ILE A 60 5.52 3.47 2.07
C ILE A 60 5.44 4.98 2.31
N ILE A 61 5.63 5.79 1.28
CA ILE A 61 5.57 7.26 1.39
C ILE A 61 4.20 7.68 1.93
N LEU A 62 3.12 7.12 1.38
CA LEU A 62 1.75 7.37 1.81
C LEU A 62 1.54 6.98 3.28
N LEU A 63 2.06 5.83 3.71
CA LEU A 63 1.96 5.35 5.09
C LEU A 63 2.69 6.28 6.08
N VAL A 64 3.90 6.73 5.73
CA VAL A 64 4.66 7.68 6.56
C VAL A 64 3.90 9.01 6.67
N LEU A 65 3.37 9.52 5.57
CA LEU A 65 2.61 10.77 5.56
C LEU A 65 1.34 10.68 6.41
N LEU A 66 0.61 9.57 6.31
CA LEU A 66 -0.58 9.29 7.12
C LEU A 66 -0.27 9.13 8.62
N GLN A 67 0.94 8.75 9.00
CA GLN A 67 1.35 8.59 10.40
C GLN A 67 1.86 9.90 11.02
N MET A 68 2.29 10.86 10.20
CA MET A 68 2.78 12.17 10.64
C MET A 68 1.66 13.19 10.90
N ASN A 69 0.41 12.84 10.58
CA ASN A 69 -0.79 13.65 10.80
C ASN A 69 -1.65 13.02 11.90
#